data_AF-A0A538R428-F1
#
_entry.id   AF-A0A538R428-F1
#
_cell.length_a   1.000
_cell.length_b   1.000
_cell.length_c   1.000
_cell.angle_alpha   90.00
_cell.angle_beta   90.00
_cell.angle_gamma   90.00
#
_symmetry.space_group_name_H-M   'P 1'
#
loop_
_entity.id
_entity.type
_entity.pdbx_description
1 polymer ?
#
loop_
_entity_poly.entity_id
_entity_poly.type
_entity_poly.pdbx_seq_one_letter_code
_entity_poly.pdbx_strand_id
1 'polypeptide(L)'
;PRMIYDVVRVSTGTSYAFDARVPRILARDFSPTGTVDISFKDQELETSFAKQLGVPVFLANVSQQVYQMARAAGLGKEDGTAIIKVLERLAGVQVKG
;
A
#
# COMPACT_ATOMS: atom_id res chain seq x y z
N PRO A 1 2.26 -3.90 17.85
CA PRO A 1 1.52 -4.01 16.56
C PRO A 1 1.02 -5.43 16.22
N ARG A 2 1.75 -6.48 16.61
CA ARG A 2 1.39 -7.88 16.29
C ARG A 2 0.01 -8.32 16.78
N MET A 3 -0.39 -7.92 17.98
CA MET A 3 -1.75 -8.17 18.49
C MET A 3 -2.85 -7.63 17.57
N ILE A 4 -2.65 -6.45 16.96
CA ILE A 4 -3.63 -5.89 16.00
C ILE A 4 -3.73 -6.80 14.77
N TYR A 5 -2.61 -7.29 14.24
CA TYR A 5 -2.61 -8.23 13.13
C TYR A 5 -3.38 -9.52 13.47
N ASP A 6 -3.11 -10.11 14.63
CA ASP A 6 -3.73 -11.37 15.05
C ASP A 6 -5.25 -11.24 15.22
N VAL A 7 -5.72 -10.10 15.71
CA VAL A 7 -7.16 -9.83 15.87
C VAL A 7 -7.81 -9.50 14.53
N VAL A 8 -7.23 -8.59 13.74
CA VAL A 8 -7.83 -8.15 12.48
C VAL A 8 -7.89 -9.29 11.46
N ARG A 9 -6.87 -10.17 11.39
CA ARG A 9 -6.84 -11.25 10.38
C ARG A 9 -8.01 -12.25 10.52
N VAL A 10 -8.55 -12.42 11.73
CA VAL A 10 -9.69 -13.30 12.02
C VAL A 10 -11.02 -12.53 12.19
N SER A 11 -10.99 -11.22 11.96
CA SER A 11 -12.17 -10.34 12.06
C SER A 11 -12.65 -9.92 10.68
N THR A 12 -13.79 -9.25 10.62
CA THR A 12 -14.40 -8.76 9.36
C THR A 12 -13.58 -7.69 8.63
N GLY A 13 -12.62 -7.07 9.30
CA GLY A 13 -11.69 -6.09 8.71
C GLY A 13 -10.50 -6.71 7.96
N THR A 14 -10.43 -8.05 7.86
CA THR A 14 -9.35 -8.72 7.14
C THR A 14 -9.48 -8.56 5.62
N SER A 15 -8.37 -8.77 4.92
CA SER A 15 -8.32 -8.89 3.47
C SER A 15 -7.06 -9.65 3.07
N TYR A 16 -7.01 -10.16 1.83
CA TYR A 16 -5.78 -10.74 1.29
C TYR A 16 -4.60 -9.77 1.38
N ALA A 17 -4.82 -8.48 1.08
CA ALA A 17 -3.79 -7.46 1.19
C ALA A 17 -3.30 -7.30 2.64
N PHE A 18 -4.19 -7.30 3.63
CA PHE A 18 -3.80 -7.19 5.03
C PHE A 18 -2.96 -8.41 5.47
N ASP A 19 -3.45 -9.62 5.19
CA ASP A 19 -2.83 -10.87 5.63
C ASP A 19 -1.46 -11.11 4.96
N ALA A 20 -1.34 -10.78 3.67
CA ALA A 20 -0.08 -10.93 2.93
C ALA A 20 0.97 -9.86 3.28
N ARG A 21 0.53 -8.61 3.55
CA ARG A 21 1.43 -7.45 3.63
C ARG A 21 1.90 -7.14 5.05
N VAL A 22 1.02 -7.21 6.05
CA VAL A 22 1.34 -6.78 7.42
C VAL A 22 2.47 -7.59 8.05
N PRO A 23 2.55 -8.93 7.91
CA PRO A 23 3.69 -9.69 8.45
C PRO A 23 5.04 -9.22 7.91
N ARG A 24 5.11 -8.89 6.62
CA ARG A 24 6.32 -8.37 5.97
C ARG A 24 6.67 -6.96 6.45
N ILE A 25 5.67 -6.10 6.61
CA ILE A 25 5.83 -4.77 7.22
C ILE A 25 6.42 -4.90 8.64
N LEU A 26 5.87 -5.78 9.48
CA LEU A 26 6.35 -6.02 10.84
C LEU A 26 7.79 -6.54 10.85
N ALA A 27 8.14 -7.42 9.91
CA ALA A 27 9.50 -7.93 9.73
C ALA A 27 10.45 -6.94 9.03
N ARG A 28 9.95 -5.77 8.60
CA ARG A 28 10.68 -4.78 7.78
C ARG A 28 11.24 -5.36 6.48
N ASP A 29 10.59 -6.37 5.93
CA ASP A 29 10.93 -6.96 4.64
C ASP A 29 10.17 -6.25 3.52
N PHE A 30 10.90 -5.46 2.74
CA PHE A 30 10.39 -4.76 1.56
C PHE A 30 11.07 -5.25 0.27
N SER A 31 11.62 -6.46 0.29
CA SER A 31 12.16 -7.09 -0.92
C SER A 31 11.05 -7.24 -1.98
N PRO A 32 11.35 -6.95 -3.25
CA PRO A 32 10.32 -6.74 -4.26
C PRO A 32 9.62 -8.06 -4.63
N THR A 33 8.31 -8.13 -4.40
CA THR A 33 7.43 -9.18 -4.97
C THR A 33 6.47 -8.62 -6.01
N GLY A 34 6.13 -7.33 -5.87
CA GLY A 34 5.56 -6.45 -6.89
C GLY A 34 5.85 -5.03 -6.45
N THR A 35 6.51 -4.22 -7.29
CA THR A 35 7.09 -2.97 -6.80
C THR A 35 6.07 -1.85 -6.64
N VAL A 36 6.45 -0.79 -5.92
CA VAL A 36 5.70 0.48 -5.87
C VAL A 36 5.46 1.02 -7.28
N ASP A 37 6.46 1.00 -8.17
CA ASP A 37 6.31 1.47 -9.55
C ASP A 37 5.29 0.64 -10.35
N ILE A 38 5.29 -0.69 -10.20
CA ILE A 38 4.31 -1.57 -10.86
C ILE A 38 2.91 -1.30 -10.32
N SER A 39 2.78 -1.20 -8.99
CA SER A 39 1.50 -0.92 -8.33
C SER A 39 0.93 0.43 -8.76
N PHE A 40 1.77 1.47 -8.84
CA PHE A 40 1.37 2.78 -9.35
C PHE A 40 0.90 2.69 -10.82
N LYS A 41 1.63 1.97 -11.67
CA LYS A 41 1.26 1.78 -13.08
C LYS A 41 -0.11 1.11 -13.21
N ASP A 42 -0.43 0.11 -12.39
CA ASP A 42 -1.74 -0.54 -12.40
C ASP A 42 -2.86 0.42 -11.91
N GLN A 43 -2.60 1.24 -10.88
CA GLN A 43 -3.52 2.29 -10.42
C GLN A 43 -3.78 3.37 -11.50
N GLU A 44 -2.76 3.76 -12.26
CA GLU A 44 -2.91 4.70 -13.39
C GLU A 44 -3.81 4.13 -14.49
N LEU A 45 -3.64 2.84 -14.80
CA LEU A 45 -4.46 2.15 -15.80
C LEU A 45 -5.92 2.07 -15.37
N GLU A 46 -6.22 1.66 -14.13
CA GLU A 46 -7.61 1.54 -13.66
C GLU A 46 -8.31 2.90 -13.55
N THR A 47 -7.63 3.93 -13.03
CA THR A 47 -8.21 5.27 -12.85
C THR A 47 -8.43 5.97 -14.19
N SER A 48 -7.49 5.81 -15.14
CA SER A 48 -7.65 6.29 -16.51
C SER A 48 -8.82 5.61 -17.22
N PHE A 49 -8.98 4.29 -17.05
CA PHE A 49 -10.09 3.55 -17.65
C PHE A 49 -11.44 3.98 -17.06
N ALA A 50 -11.54 4.11 -15.74
CA ALA A 50 -12.75 4.62 -15.09
C ALA A 50 -13.14 6.01 -15.59
N LYS A 51 -12.15 6.89 -15.81
CA LYS A 51 -12.36 8.22 -16.39
C LYS A 51 -12.92 8.16 -17.81
N GLN A 52 -12.42 7.24 -18.66
CA GLN A 52 -12.95 7.05 -20.02
C GLN A 52 -14.42 6.61 -20.02
N LEU A 53 -14.83 5.83 -19.00
CA LEU A 53 -16.21 5.40 -18.82
C LEU A 53 -17.10 6.45 -18.12
N GLY A 54 -16.54 7.56 -17.65
CA GLY A 54 -17.27 8.56 -16.85
C GLY A 54 -17.68 8.05 -15.46
N VAL A 55 -17.00 7.03 -14.93
CA VAL A 55 -17.31 6.41 -13.63
C VAL A 55 -16.37 6.93 -12.54
N PRO A 56 -16.89 7.48 -11.42
CA PRO A 56 -16.04 7.96 -10.33
C PRO A 56 -15.49 6.81 -9.46
N VAL A 57 -14.18 6.85 -9.18
CA VAL A 57 -13.46 5.87 -8.34
C VAL A 57 -12.64 6.54 -7.23
N PHE A 58 -13.33 7.07 -6.22
CA PHE A 58 -12.73 7.91 -5.18
C PHE A 58 -11.53 7.28 -4.46
N LEU A 59 -11.68 6.05 -3.97
CA LEU A 59 -10.63 5.39 -3.19
C LEU A 59 -9.43 4.96 -4.05
N ALA A 60 -9.65 4.58 -5.32
CA ALA A 60 -8.57 4.27 -6.26
C ALA A 60 -7.71 5.51 -6.53
N ASN A 61 -8.34 6.67 -6.77
CA ASN A 61 -7.62 7.93 -6.96
C ASN A 61 -6.79 8.30 -5.72
N VAL A 62 -7.32 8.12 -4.51
CA VAL A 62 -6.56 8.35 -3.27
C VAL A 62 -5.39 7.38 -3.15
N SER A 63 -5.62 6.09 -3.41
CA SER A 63 -4.59 5.05 -3.39
C SER A 63 -3.45 5.35 -4.37
N GLN A 64 -3.76 5.75 -5.60
CA GLN A 64 -2.79 6.18 -6.61
C GLN A 64 -1.89 7.31 -6.10
N GLN A 65 -2.45 8.31 -5.40
CA GLN A 65 -1.66 9.40 -4.82
C GLN A 65 -0.71 8.89 -3.72
N VAL A 66 -1.12 7.93 -2.89
CA VAL A 66 -0.24 7.32 -1.88
C VAL A 66 0.93 6.59 -2.55
N TYR A 67 0.69 5.84 -3.63
CA TYR A 67 1.78 5.24 -4.41
C TYR A 67 2.67 6.31 -5.07
N GLN A 68 2.10 7.41 -5.58
CA GLN A 68 2.88 8.53 -6.13
C GLN A 68 3.80 9.16 -5.07
N MET A 69 3.32 9.33 -3.84
CA MET A 69 4.13 9.82 -2.71
C MET A 69 5.30 8.87 -2.42
N ALA A 70 5.07 7.55 -2.45
CA ALA A 70 6.13 6.56 -2.25
C ALA A 70 7.18 6.60 -3.37
N ARG A 71 6.75 6.77 -4.63
CA ARG A 71 7.67 6.97 -5.77
C ARG A 71 8.52 8.22 -5.58
N ALA A 72 7.90 9.34 -5.22
CA ALA A 72 8.59 10.61 -4.94
C ALA A 72 9.58 10.50 -3.77
N ALA A 73 9.31 9.58 -2.82
CA ALA A 73 10.22 9.28 -1.71
C ALA A 73 11.36 8.30 -2.07
N GLY A 74 11.49 7.88 -3.34
CA GLY A 74 12.55 6.99 -3.81
C GLY A 74 12.29 5.50 -3.58
N LEU A 75 11.05 5.11 -3.25
CA LEU A 75 10.69 3.73 -2.91
C LEU A 75 10.24 2.89 -4.12
N GLY A 76 10.37 3.43 -5.34
CA GLY A 76 9.80 2.84 -6.56
C GLY A 76 10.18 1.37 -6.83
N LYS A 77 11.40 0.97 -6.44
CA LYS A 77 11.95 -0.38 -6.62
C LYS A 77 11.69 -1.33 -5.44
N GLU A 78 11.19 -0.81 -4.32
CA GLU A 78 10.78 -1.64 -3.19
C GLU A 78 9.41 -2.27 -3.47
N ASP A 79 9.07 -3.28 -2.67
CA ASP A 79 7.73 -3.87 -2.67
C ASP A 79 6.62 -2.82 -2.49
N GLY A 80 5.45 -3.04 -3.10
CA GLY A 80 4.30 -2.14 -3.01
C GLY A 80 3.84 -1.87 -1.58
N THR A 81 4.20 -2.72 -0.60
CA THR A 81 3.99 -2.47 0.83
C THR A 81 4.81 -1.32 1.41
N ALA A 82 5.87 -0.88 0.73
CA ALA A 82 6.73 0.21 1.16
C ALA A 82 6.00 1.56 1.26
N ILE A 83 4.77 1.68 0.72
CA ILE A 83 3.88 2.83 0.99
C ILE A 83 3.67 3.08 2.48
N ILE A 84 3.81 2.06 3.35
CA ILE A 84 3.75 2.24 4.79
C ILE A 84 4.81 3.22 5.29
N LYS A 85 6.00 3.27 4.68
CA LYS A 85 7.08 4.19 5.06
C LYS A 85 6.70 5.65 4.87
N VAL A 86 5.82 5.94 3.90
CA VAL A 86 5.25 7.28 3.70
C VAL A 86 4.38 7.65 4.90
N LEU A 87 3.48 6.75 5.31
CA LEU A 87 2.60 6.95 6.46
C LEU A 87 3.41 7.06 7.77
N GLU A 88 4.44 6.23 7.93
CA GLU A 88 5.38 6.30 9.07
C GLU A 88 6.04 7.67 9.19
N ARG A 89 6.53 8.22 8.07
CA ARG A 89 7.14 9.56 8.03
C ARG A 89 6.15 10.65 8.40
N LEU A 90 4.91 10.58 7.90
CA LEU A 90 3.87 11.56 8.22
C LEU A 90 3.45 11.50 9.69
N ALA A 91 3.37 10.31 10.26
CA ALA A 91 2.94 10.10 11.64
C ALA A 91 4.09 10.25 12.66
N GLY A 92 5.35 10.30 12.22
CA GLY A 92 6.52 10.35 13.10
C GLY A 92 6.74 9.06 13.91
N VAL A 93 6.21 7.93 13.44
CA VAL A 93 6.27 6.63 14.13
C VAL A 93 6.59 5.52 13.13
N GLN A 94 7.40 4.54 13.55
CA GLN A 94 7.72 3.36 12.75
C GLN A 94 6.89 2.15 13.20
N VAL A 95 6.26 1.49 12.25
CA VAL A 95 5.57 0.21 12.42
C VAL A 95 6.62 -0.90 12.32
N LYS A 96 6.87 -1.58 13.44
CA LYS A 96 7.77 -2.72 13.54
C LYS A 96 7.22 -3.78 14.50
N GLY A 97 7.60 -5.04 14.25
CA GLY A 97 7.28 -6.21 15.07
C GLY A 97 7.93 -6.16 16.44
#